data_AF-A0A6C0KKS6-F1
#
_entry.id   AF-A0A6C0KKS6-F1
#
_cell.length_a   1.000
_cell.length_b   1.000
_cell.length_c   1.000
_cell.angle_alpha   90.00
_cell.angle_beta   90.00
_cell.angle_gamma   90.00
#
_symmetry.space_group_name_H-M   'P 1'
#
loop_
_entity.id
_entity.type
_entity.pdbx_description
1 polymer ?
#
loop_
_entity_poly.entity_id
_entity_poly.type
_entity_poly.pdbx_seq_one_letter_code
_entity_poly.pdbx_strand_id
1 'polypeptide(L)'
;MKFCEKCDNMYYMKVDEKNILKYICKHCGHENLDEIQTNNMKVYKHSNVNKQKSIEINEYTKFDPTLPHMTNIKCPNPECKCNKNEDLEQDVVYLRYDDEEMKYIYLCCHCDFQWKP
;
A
#
# COMPACT_ATOMS: atom_id res chain seq x y z
N MET A 1 -3.15 8.70 11.76
CA MET A 1 -3.90 8.69 13.05
C MET A 1 -2.87 8.78 14.16
N LYS A 2 -3.17 9.43 15.30
CA LYS A 2 -2.24 9.55 16.45
C LYS A 2 -2.62 8.55 17.55
N PHE A 3 -1.63 8.02 18.25
CA PHE A 3 -1.80 7.04 19.33
C PHE A 3 -1.42 7.64 20.67
N CYS A 4 -2.03 7.11 21.74
CA CYS A 4 -1.86 7.58 23.09
C CYS A 4 -0.53 7.13 23.70
N GLU A 5 0.27 8.09 24.15
CA GLU A 5 1.60 7.84 24.75
C GLU A 5 1.57 6.97 26.02
N LYS A 6 0.40 6.84 26.66
CA LYS A 6 0.25 6.05 27.90
C LYS A 6 -0.18 4.60 27.68
N CYS A 7 -0.93 4.31 26.61
CA CYS A 7 -1.58 3.01 26.45
C CYS A 7 -1.74 2.56 24.99
N ASP A 8 -1.11 3.27 24.06
CA ASP A 8 -1.09 3.01 22.62
C ASP A 8 -2.46 2.86 21.94
N ASN A 9 -3.53 3.26 22.63
CA ASN A 9 -4.87 3.34 22.05
C ASN A 9 -4.98 4.56 21.14
N MET A 10 -5.79 4.46 20.09
CA MET A 10 -6.04 5.55 19.16
C MET A 10 -6.66 6.76 19.88
N TYR A 11 -6.14 7.96 19.60
CA TYR A 11 -6.76 9.20 20.05
C TYR A 11 -8.00 9.54 19.23
N TYR A 12 -9.01 10.10 19.90
CA TYR A 12 -10.18 10.70 19.29
C TYR A 12 -10.08 12.22 19.35
N MET A 13 -10.69 12.91 18.40
CA MET A 13 -10.77 14.36 18.41
C MET A 13 -12.00 14.81 19.21
N LYS A 14 -11.82 15.75 20.13
CA LYS A 14 -12.89 16.38 20.92
C LYS A 14 -12.72 17.90 20.88
N VAL A 15 -13.83 18.63 20.77
CA VAL A 15 -13.86 20.09 20.87
C VAL A 15 -14.10 20.47 22.32
N ASP A 16 -13.27 21.36 22.85
CA ASP A 16 -13.42 21.92 24.18
C ASP A 16 -14.40 23.11 24.18
N GLU A 17 -14.83 23.58 25.35
CA GLU A 17 -15.79 24.70 25.49
C GLU A 17 -15.31 26.00 24.82
N LYS A 18 -13.98 26.15 24.66
CA LYS A 18 -13.33 27.29 23.98
C LYS A 18 -13.23 27.11 22.46
N ASN A 19 -13.91 26.13 21.87
CA ASN A 19 -13.81 25.76 20.44
C ASN A 19 -12.39 25.34 20.00
N ILE A 20 -11.59 24.83 20.93
CA ILE A 20 -10.24 24.31 20.64
C ILE A 20 -10.34 22.80 20.43
N LEU A 21 -9.77 22.29 19.34
CA LEU A 21 -9.76 20.85 19.04
C LEU A 21 -8.58 20.18 19.75
N LYS A 22 -8.87 19.10 20.50
CA LYS A 22 -7.89 18.34 21.28
C LYS A 22 -7.98 16.84 20.97
N TYR A 23 -6.89 16.13 21.21
CA TYR A 23 -6.86 14.67 21.18
C TYR A 23 -7.14 14.10 22.57
N ILE A 24 -8.12 13.19 22.68
CA ILE A 24 -8.50 12.51 23.91
C ILE A 24 -8.47 10.98 23.71
N CYS A 25 -7.86 10.28 24.65
CA CYS A 25 -7.88 8.82 24.68
C CYS A 25 -9.13 8.35 25.43
N LYS A 26 -9.99 7.55 24.79
CA LYS A 26 -11.20 7.00 25.43
C LYS A 26 -10.89 5.92 26.47
N HIS A 27 -9.73 5.27 26.38
CA HIS A 27 -9.37 4.18 27.27
C HIS A 27 -8.85 4.69 28.62
N CYS A 28 -7.86 5.59 28.62
CA CYS A 28 -7.24 6.07 29.85
C CYS A 28 -7.61 7.52 30.24
N GLY A 29 -8.43 8.21 29.43
CA GLY A 29 -8.83 9.60 29.67
C GLY A 29 -7.73 10.63 29.45
N HIS A 30 -6.57 10.23 28.92
CA HIS A 30 -5.47 11.16 28.69
C HIS A 30 -5.77 12.12 27.54
N GLU A 31 -5.60 13.41 27.80
CA GLU A 31 -5.70 14.49 26.83
C GLU A 31 -4.30 14.92 26.41
N ASN A 32 -4.05 14.94 25.10
CA ASN A 32 -2.80 15.48 24.58
C ASN A 32 -2.91 17.02 24.55
N LEU A 33 -1.91 17.69 25.14
CA LEU A 33 -1.84 19.15 25.29
C LEU A 33 -1.35 19.85 24.02
N ASP A 34 -0.86 19.11 23.03
CA ASP A 34 -0.46 19.66 21.75
C ASP A 34 -1.69 20.23 21.03
N GLU A 35 -1.70 21.56 20.88
CA GLU A 35 -2.73 22.25 20.11
C GLU A 35 -2.74 21.70 18.68
N ILE A 36 -3.91 21.20 18.26
CA ILE A 36 -4.09 20.76 16.90
C ILE A 36 -4.15 22.01 16.02
N GLN A 37 -3.07 22.29 15.28
CA GLN A 37 -3.06 23.39 14.32
C GLN A 37 -4.17 23.18 13.28
N THR A 38 -5.18 24.05 13.32
CA THR A 38 -6.37 23.95 12.47
C THR A 38 -6.17 24.53 11.06
N ASN A 39 -5.10 25.31 10.84
CA ASN A 39 -4.78 25.86 9.53
C ASN A 39 -4.55 24.73 8.52
N ASN A 40 -5.48 24.58 7.56
CA ASN A 40 -5.51 23.52 6.55
C ASN A 40 -5.62 22.08 7.07
N MET A 41 -6.21 21.87 8.25
CA MET A 41 -6.41 20.51 8.76
C MET A 41 -7.53 19.77 8.03
N LYS A 42 -7.18 18.63 7.41
CA LYS A 42 -8.16 17.68 6.84
C LYS A 42 -8.39 16.54 7.83
N VAL A 43 -9.52 16.59 8.53
CA VAL A 43 -9.94 15.57 9.52
C VAL A 43 -10.38 14.28 8.82
N TYR A 44 -11.08 14.43 7.71
CA TYR A 44 -11.63 13.34 6.94
C TYR A 44 -11.52 13.66 5.46
N LYS A 45 -11.17 12.64 4.67
CA LYS A 45 -11.15 12.70 3.23
C LYS A 45 -11.85 11.47 2.69
N HIS A 46 -12.97 11.69 2.02
CA HIS A 46 -13.66 10.66 1.28
C HIS A 46 -13.27 10.72 -0.20
N SER A 47 -13.15 9.55 -0.84
CA SER A 47 -12.92 9.43 -2.27
C SER A 47 -13.67 8.20 -2.76
N ASN A 48 -14.65 8.39 -3.65
CA ASN A 48 -15.35 7.29 -4.33
C ASN A 48 -14.50 6.68 -5.45
N VAL A 49 -13.44 7.36 -5.86
CA VAL A 49 -12.49 6.81 -6.82
C VAL A 49 -11.54 5.89 -6.05
N ASN A 50 -11.56 4.60 -6.38
CA ASN A 50 -10.53 3.63 -6.02
C ASN A 50 -9.23 4.05 -6.72
N LYS A 51 -8.59 5.10 -6.20
CA LYS A 51 -7.21 5.41 -6.53
C LYS A 51 -6.35 4.37 -5.84
N GLN A 52 -6.26 3.17 -6.42
CA GLN A 52 -5.20 2.20 -6.13
C GLN A 52 -3.89 2.85 -6.58
N LYS A 53 -3.38 3.72 -5.71
CA LYS A 53 -2.40 4.74 -6.10
C LYS A 53 -0.97 4.24 -6.13
N SER A 54 -0.74 3.04 -5.63
CA SER A 54 0.49 2.29 -5.79
C SER A 54 0.16 0.88 -5.31
N ILE A 55 0.25 -0.11 -6.20
CA ILE A 55 0.26 -1.49 -5.76
C ILE A 55 1.72 -1.79 -5.50
N GLU A 56 2.06 -1.85 -4.23
CA GLU A 56 3.38 -2.25 -3.78
C GLU A 56 3.35 -3.77 -3.66
N ILE A 57 4.00 -4.45 -4.61
CA ILE A 57 4.13 -5.91 -4.58
C ILE A 57 5.28 -6.25 -3.64
N ASN A 58 5.05 -7.20 -2.74
CA ASN A 58 6.06 -7.69 -1.82
C ASN A 58 7.19 -8.41 -2.60
N GLU A 59 8.43 -8.19 -2.20
CA GLU A 59 9.62 -8.85 -2.77
C GLU A 59 9.55 -10.39 -2.69
N TYR A 60 8.83 -10.94 -1.71
CA TYR A 60 8.67 -12.39 -1.54
C TYR A 60 7.56 -13.01 -2.39
N THR A 61 6.76 -12.21 -3.09
CA THR A 61 5.62 -12.70 -3.89
C THR A 61 6.05 -13.66 -5.00
N LYS A 62 7.28 -13.55 -5.52
CA LYS A 62 7.85 -14.49 -6.50
C LYS A 62 8.06 -15.91 -5.98
N PHE A 63 8.08 -16.11 -4.66
CA PHE A 63 8.31 -17.42 -4.04
C PHE A 63 7.01 -18.12 -3.67
N ASP A 64 5.85 -17.53 -3.93
CA ASP A 64 4.56 -18.12 -3.62
C ASP A 64 4.13 -19.10 -4.73
N PRO A 65 4.15 -20.42 -4.48
CA PRO A 65 3.80 -21.42 -5.49
C PRO A 65 2.29 -21.47 -5.81
N THR A 66 1.46 -20.75 -5.05
CA THR A 66 0.01 -20.70 -5.27
C THR A 66 -0.39 -19.64 -6.28
N LEU A 67 0.53 -18.72 -6.61
CA LEU A 67 0.29 -17.70 -7.62
C LEU A 67 0.48 -18.27 -9.03
N PRO A 68 -0.24 -17.75 -10.03
CA PRO A 68 -0.12 -18.24 -11.38
C PRO A 68 1.16 -17.70 -12.05
N HIS A 69 1.99 -18.64 -12.53
CA HIS A 69 3.23 -18.37 -13.25
C HIS A 69 3.02 -18.50 -14.76
N MET A 70 3.57 -17.56 -15.53
CA MET A 70 3.50 -17.51 -16.99
C MET A 70 4.89 -17.59 -17.59
N THR A 71 5.10 -18.56 -18.49
CA THR A 71 6.36 -18.76 -19.22
C THR A 71 6.36 -18.14 -20.63
N ASN A 72 5.21 -17.66 -21.08
CA ASN A 72 5.04 -17.14 -22.45
C ASN A 72 5.31 -15.63 -22.57
N ILE A 73 5.47 -14.91 -21.45
CA ILE A 73 5.63 -13.46 -21.42
C ILE A 73 7.11 -13.13 -21.20
N LYS A 74 7.71 -12.39 -22.13
CA LYS A 74 9.08 -11.89 -21.97
C LYS A 74 9.13 -10.71 -21.00
N CYS A 75 10.16 -10.68 -20.15
CA CYS A 75 10.39 -9.53 -19.29
C CYS A 75 10.74 -8.30 -20.14
N PRO A 76 10.11 -7.12 -19.93
CA PRO A 76 10.44 -5.90 -20.67
C PRO A 76 11.80 -5.29 -20.27
N ASN A 77 12.41 -5.74 -19.16
CA ASN A 77 13.74 -5.32 -18.76
C ASN A 77 14.79 -5.98 -19.68
N PRO A 78 15.52 -5.22 -20.52
CA PRO A 78 16.52 -5.78 -21.43
C PRO A 78 17.70 -6.41 -20.69
N GLU A 79 17.93 -6.01 -19.44
CA GLU A 79 18.99 -6.56 -18.59
C GLU A 79 18.59 -7.86 -17.87
N CYS A 80 17.35 -8.35 -18.05
CA CYS A 80 16.94 -9.63 -17.46
C CYS A 80 17.79 -10.79 -17.99
N LYS A 81 18.30 -11.62 -17.08
CA LYS A 81 19.02 -12.87 -17.42
C LYS A 81 18.18 -13.80 -18.29
N CYS A 82 16.88 -13.84 -18.02
CA CYS A 82 15.88 -14.59 -18.78
C CYS A 82 15.82 -14.19 -20.28
N ASN A 83 16.18 -12.95 -20.63
CA ASN A 83 16.17 -12.49 -22.02
C ASN A 83 17.50 -12.76 -22.75
N LYS A 84 18.59 -12.95 -22.00
CA LYS A 84 19.94 -13.10 -22.55
C LYS A 84 20.39 -14.55 -22.65
N ASN A 85 19.77 -15.46 -21.90
CA ASN A 85 20.11 -16.87 -21.86
C ASN A 85 18.93 -17.71 -22.37
N GLU A 86 19.15 -18.48 -23.44
CA GLU A 86 18.15 -19.36 -24.03
C GLU A 86 17.83 -20.58 -23.14
N ASP A 87 18.73 -20.94 -22.22
CA ASP A 87 18.53 -22.05 -21.28
C ASP A 87 17.64 -21.67 -20.07
N LEU A 88 17.33 -20.38 -19.89
CA LEU A 88 16.48 -19.89 -18.81
C LEU A 88 15.05 -19.63 -19.31
N GLU A 89 14.09 -20.41 -18.82
CA GLU A 89 12.68 -20.17 -19.08
C GLU A 89 12.22 -18.82 -18.49
N GLN A 90 11.29 -18.15 -19.18
CA GLN A 90 10.65 -16.98 -18.61
C GLN A 90 9.82 -17.41 -17.41
N ASP A 91 9.85 -16.60 -16.36
CA ASP A 91 8.98 -16.81 -15.22
C ASP A 91 8.44 -15.46 -14.73
N VAL A 92 7.13 -15.29 -14.93
CA VAL A 92 6.40 -14.06 -14.64
C VAL A 92 5.14 -14.40 -13.87
N VAL A 93 5.03 -13.85 -12.66
CA VAL A 93 3.81 -13.90 -11.85
C VAL A 93 2.89 -12.76 -12.26
N TYR A 94 1.60 -13.04 -12.45
CA TYR A 94 0.60 -12.00 -12.67
C TYR A 94 -0.36 -11.88 -11.49
N LEU A 95 -0.62 -10.65 -11.07
CA LEU A 95 -1.47 -10.33 -9.93
C LEU A 95 -2.61 -9.43 -10.41
N ARG A 96 -3.84 -9.91 -10.23
CA ARG A 96 -5.04 -9.11 -10.50
C ARG A 96 -5.22 -8.12 -9.36
N TYR A 97 -5.35 -6.85 -9.71
CA TYR A 97 -5.54 -5.79 -8.71
C TYR A 97 -6.87 -5.06 -8.86
N ASP A 98 -7.45 -5.05 -10.06
CA ASP A 98 -8.76 -4.48 -10.32
C ASP A 98 -9.66 -5.59 -10.88
N ASP A 99 -10.69 -5.94 -10.11
CA ASP A 99 -11.64 -6.96 -10.52
C ASP A 99 -12.63 -6.45 -11.57
N GLU A 100 -13.00 -5.18 -11.53
CA GLU A 100 -14.01 -4.61 -12.43
C GLU A 100 -13.42 -4.37 -13.82
N GLU A 101 -12.23 -3.74 -13.87
CA GLU A 101 -11.56 -3.42 -15.12
C GLU A 101 -10.58 -4.52 -15.58
N MET A 102 -10.51 -5.63 -14.84
CA MET A 102 -9.61 -6.77 -15.10
C MET A 102 -8.15 -6.34 -15.30
N LYS A 103 -7.65 -5.48 -14.41
CA LYS A 103 -6.27 -4.99 -14.50
C LYS A 103 -5.31 -5.88 -13.74
N TYR A 104 -4.14 -6.09 -14.35
CA TYR A 104 -3.08 -6.95 -13.83
C TYR A 104 -1.76 -6.19 -13.67
N ILE A 105 -0.92 -6.66 -12.75
CA ILE A 105 0.50 -6.32 -12.70
C ILE A 105 1.29 -7.61 -12.86
N TYR A 106 2.35 -7.53 -13.66
CA TYR A 106 3.33 -8.58 -13.85
C TYR A 106 4.56 -8.33 -12.99
N LEU A 107 5.09 -9.40 -12.42
CA LEU A 107 6.33 -9.44 -11.66
C LEU A 107 7.24 -10.49 -12.27
N CYS A 108 8.44 -10.11 -12.72
CA CYS A 108 9.43 -11.07 -13.20
C CYS A 108 10.18 -11.71 -12.02
N CYS A 109 10.18 -13.04 -11.93
CA CYS A 109 10.84 -13.77 -10.84
C CYS A 109 12.38 -13.70 -10.90
N HIS A 110 12.94 -13.34 -12.06
CA HIS A 110 14.40 -13.33 -12.30
C HIS A 110 15.10 -12.00 -12.00
N CYS A 111 14.39 -10.87 -12.11
CA CYS A 111 14.97 -9.53 -11.96
C CYS A 111 14.09 -8.55 -11.17
N ASP A 112 13.01 -9.03 -10.56
CA ASP A 112 12.08 -8.26 -9.72
C ASP A 112 11.42 -7.06 -10.43
N PHE A 113 11.51 -7.01 -11.75
CA PHE A 113 10.90 -5.95 -12.54
C PHE A 113 9.38 -6.10 -12.53
N GLN A 114 8.69 -5.01 -12.23
CA GLN A 114 7.23 -4.95 -12.14
C GLN A 114 6.69 -4.04 -13.23
N TRP A 115 5.65 -4.48 -13.95
CA TRP A 115 5.03 -3.68 -15.00
C TRP A 115 3.54 -3.96 -15.15
N LYS A 116 2.84 -3.01 -15.75
CA LYS A 116 1.44 -3.16 -16.18
C LYS A 116 1.43 -3.47 -17.69
N PRO A 117 0.53 -4.36 -18.15
CA PRO A 117 0.27 -4.54 -19.58
C PRO A 117 -0.15 -3.23 -20.26
#